data_AF-A0A922WJ09-F1
#
_entry.id   AF-A0A922WJ09-F1
#
_cell.length_a   1.000
_cell.length_b   1.000
_cell.length_c   1.000
_cell.angle_alpha   90.00
_cell.angle_beta   90.00
_cell.angle_gamma   90.00
#
_symmetry.space_group_name_H-M   'P 1'
#
loop_
_entity.id
_entity.type
_entity.pdbx_description
1 polymer ?
#
loop_
_entity_poly.entity_id
_entity_poly.type
_entity_poly.pdbx_seq_one_letter_code
_entity_poly.pdbx_strand_id
1 'polypeptide(L)'
;MIREVLEGWLSTRLDDSAKEWLTTQSAKVASGDRRTLFLAFGLVPRKTGKGDLRLNADELAEASRARAGWHPHNWSVDQAARILLVLTWPHERAEDLTSVLDPLFNAGEVRELVALFSALPLYPYPEAHRARCEEGIRTNIRAVLLAITYDNPYPAEVLGDNSWNQLVLKAL
;
A
#
# COMPACT_ATOMS: atom_id res chain seq x y z
N MET A 1 6.71 13.48 1.44
CA MET A 1 7.79 12.48 1.30
C MET A 1 7.31 11.19 0.62
N ILE A 2 6.64 10.23 1.29
CA ILE A 2 6.28 8.94 0.63
C ILE A 2 5.40 9.12 -0.62
N ARG A 3 4.38 10.00 -0.56
CA ARG A 3 3.54 10.29 -1.74
C ARG A 3 4.34 10.81 -2.92
N GLU A 4 5.21 11.80 -2.69
CA GLU A 4 6.04 12.43 -3.72
C GLU A 4 6.97 11.41 -4.38
N VAL A 5 7.53 10.48 -3.59
CA VAL A 5 8.37 9.38 -4.08
C VAL A 5 7.55 8.46 -5.01
N LEU A 6 6.35 8.04 -4.59
CA LEU A 6 5.47 7.22 -5.42
C LEU A 6 5.03 7.95 -6.71
N GLU A 7 4.68 9.23 -6.61
CA GLU A 7 4.35 10.08 -7.76
C GLU A 7 5.50 10.17 -8.75
N GLY A 8 6.73 10.38 -8.25
CA GLY A 8 7.96 10.40 -9.04
C GLY A 8 8.13 9.10 -9.83
N TRP A 9 8.07 7.95 -9.16
CA TRP A 9 8.23 6.64 -9.82
C TRP A 9 7.14 6.36 -10.85
N LEU A 10 5.88 6.70 -10.55
CA LEU A 10 4.76 6.49 -11.46
C LEU A 10 4.85 7.42 -12.68
N SER A 11 5.29 8.67 -12.50
CA SER A 11 5.39 9.65 -13.59
C SER A 11 6.36 9.23 -14.71
N THR A 12 7.34 8.39 -14.41
CA THR A 12 8.33 7.89 -15.38
C THR A 12 7.89 6.61 -16.09
N ARG A 13 6.84 5.95 -15.60
CA ARG A 13 6.38 4.61 -16.05
C ARG A 13 5.01 4.60 -16.69
N LEU A 14 4.20 5.62 -16.41
CA LEU A 14 2.88 5.79 -17.00
C LEU A 14 2.98 6.55 -18.33
N ASP A 15 2.04 6.28 -19.23
CA ASP A 15 1.79 7.16 -20.38
C ASP A 15 1.00 8.40 -19.95
N ASP A 16 0.86 9.38 -20.84
CA ASP A 16 0.24 10.67 -20.49
C ASP A 16 -1.24 10.52 -20.10
N SER A 17 -1.97 9.58 -20.72
CA SER A 17 -3.37 9.32 -20.38
C SER A 17 -3.53 8.72 -18.99
N ALA A 18 -2.67 7.78 -18.61
CA ALA A 18 -2.64 7.16 -17.30
C ALA A 18 -2.21 8.16 -16.22
N LYS A 19 -1.23 9.03 -16.50
CA LYS A 19 -0.83 10.13 -15.61
C LYS A 19 -1.99 11.07 -15.36
N GLU A 20 -2.61 11.59 -16.42
CA GLU A 20 -3.74 12.52 -16.32
C GLU A 20 -4.90 11.91 -15.52
N TRP A 21 -5.21 10.63 -15.79
CA TRP A 21 -6.24 9.92 -15.06
C TRP A 21 -5.92 9.81 -13.56
N LEU A 22 -4.70 9.39 -13.21
CA LEU A 22 -4.27 9.20 -11.83
C LEU A 22 -4.22 10.52 -11.06
N THR A 23 -3.69 11.58 -11.68
CA THR A 23 -3.69 12.94 -11.11
C THR A 23 -5.13 13.42 -10.86
N THR A 24 -6.03 13.22 -11.83
CA THR A 24 -7.44 13.59 -11.69
C THR A 24 -8.13 12.84 -10.55
N GLN A 25 -7.90 11.52 -10.41
CA GLN A 25 -8.49 10.77 -9.31
C GLN A 25 -7.89 11.19 -7.97
N SER A 26 -6.58 11.37 -7.91
CA SER A 26 -5.88 11.79 -6.69
C SER A 26 -6.39 13.14 -6.18
N ALA A 27 -6.65 14.11 -7.07
CA ALA A 27 -7.23 15.40 -6.68
C ALA A 27 -8.64 15.26 -6.05
N LYS A 28 -9.50 14.40 -6.61
CA LYS A 28 -10.83 14.12 -6.05
C LYS A 28 -10.75 13.35 -4.72
N VAL A 29 -9.83 12.40 -4.62
CA VAL A 29 -9.58 11.66 -3.38
C VAL A 29 -9.09 12.61 -2.29
N ALA A 30 -8.19 13.55 -2.63
CA ALA A 30 -7.69 14.57 -1.71
C ALA A 30 -8.80 15.50 -1.19
N SER A 31 -9.86 15.72 -1.96
CA SER A 31 -11.05 16.46 -1.51
C SER A 31 -12.04 15.63 -0.68
N GLY A 32 -11.68 14.40 -0.29
CA GLY A 32 -12.52 13.52 0.54
C GLY A 32 -13.60 12.76 -0.25
N ASP A 33 -13.48 12.64 -1.58
CA ASP A 33 -14.43 11.84 -2.36
C ASP A 33 -14.17 10.33 -2.18
N ARG A 34 -14.82 9.75 -1.17
CA ARG A 34 -14.73 8.32 -0.85
C ARG A 34 -15.16 7.43 -2.02
N ARG A 35 -16.17 7.85 -2.79
CA ARG A 35 -16.65 7.06 -3.93
C ARG A 35 -15.57 6.99 -5.00
N THR A 36 -14.91 8.12 -5.27
CA THR A 36 -13.80 8.14 -6.22
C THR A 36 -12.65 7.27 -5.74
N LEU A 37 -12.28 7.30 -4.45
CA LEU A 37 -11.23 6.41 -3.92
C LEU A 37 -11.53 4.94 -4.23
N PHE A 38 -12.70 4.44 -3.82
CA PHE A 38 -13.05 3.03 -3.98
C PHE A 38 -13.16 2.60 -5.45
N LEU A 39 -13.77 3.43 -6.31
CA LEU A 39 -13.86 3.12 -7.74
C LEU A 39 -12.49 3.17 -8.41
N ALA A 40 -11.69 4.21 -8.12
CA ALA A 40 -10.37 4.35 -8.71
C ALA A 40 -9.45 3.20 -8.30
N PHE A 41 -9.49 2.79 -7.02
CA PHE A 41 -8.67 1.71 -6.47
C PHE A 41 -8.82 0.39 -7.24
N GLY A 42 -10.06 0.01 -7.59
CA GLY A 42 -10.32 -1.17 -8.43
C GLY A 42 -10.02 -0.96 -9.91
N LEU A 43 -10.12 0.28 -10.41
CA LEU A 43 -9.84 0.62 -11.82
C LEU A 43 -8.35 0.80 -12.14
N VAL A 44 -7.49 1.01 -11.14
CA VAL A 44 -6.04 1.21 -11.30
C VAL A 44 -5.40 0.25 -12.32
N PRO A 45 -5.55 -1.09 -12.23
CA PRO A 45 -4.87 -1.99 -13.16
C PRO A 45 -5.29 -1.81 -14.62
N ARG A 46 -6.53 -1.37 -14.87
CA ARG A 46 -7.04 -1.09 -16.22
C ARG A 46 -6.48 0.23 -16.77
N LYS A 47 -6.14 1.16 -15.89
CA LYS A 47 -5.73 2.53 -16.24
C LYS A 47 -4.22 2.73 -16.27
N THR A 48 -3.51 2.02 -15.42
CA THR A 48 -2.05 2.15 -15.23
C THR A 48 -1.27 0.93 -15.73
N GLY A 49 -1.97 -0.17 -16.05
CA GLY A 49 -1.35 -1.46 -16.32
C GLY A 49 -0.92 -2.18 -15.05
N LYS A 50 -0.30 -3.34 -15.21
CA LYS A 50 0.18 -4.21 -14.10
C LYS A 50 1.66 -4.56 -14.23
N GLY A 51 2.41 -3.73 -14.98
CA GLY A 51 3.83 -3.95 -15.21
C GLY A 51 4.62 -3.87 -13.91
N ASP A 52 5.77 -4.53 -13.88
CA ASP A 52 6.71 -4.40 -12.77
C ASP A 52 7.15 -2.94 -12.62
N LEU A 53 7.27 -2.46 -11.39
CA LEU A 53 7.79 -1.13 -11.12
C LEU A 53 9.28 -1.07 -11.48
N ARG A 54 10.07 -2.13 -11.32
CA ARG A 54 11.50 -2.17 -11.71
C ARG A 54 12.26 -0.92 -11.26
N LEU A 55 12.29 -0.69 -9.95
CA LEU A 55 13.02 0.43 -9.39
C LEU A 55 14.52 0.26 -9.60
N ASN A 56 15.20 1.34 -9.99
CA ASN A 56 16.66 1.35 -10.08
C ASN A 56 17.31 1.53 -8.68
N ALA A 57 18.64 1.47 -8.61
CA ALA A 57 19.36 1.58 -7.35
C ALA A 57 19.12 2.92 -6.63
N ASP A 58 19.00 4.02 -7.36
CA ASP A 58 18.78 5.35 -6.79
C ASP A 58 17.36 5.48 -6.22
N GLU A 59 16.35 4.95 -6.92
CA GLU A 59 14.97 4.89 -6.46
C GLU A 59 14.82 3.99 -5.22
N LEU A 60 15.53 2.87 -5.15
CA LEU A 60 15.56 2.02 -3.95
C LEU A 60 16.25 2.72 -2.76
N ALA A 61 17.31 3.48 -3.02
CA ALA A 61 17.97 4.30 -2.00
C ALA A 61 17.09 5.45 -1.53
N GLU A 62 16.29 6.04 -2.43
CA GLU A 62 15.25 7.01 -2.08
C GLU A 62 14.16 6.39 -1.19
N ALA A 63 13.67 5.20 -1.52
CA ALA A 63 12.70 4.47 -0.70
C ALA A 63 13.24 4.28 0.73
N SER A 64 14.47 3.80 0.85
CA SER A 64 15.13 3.55 2.14
C SER A 64 15.32 4.83 2.96
N ARG A 65 15.57 5.97 2.31
CA ARG A 65 15.65 7.29 2.97
C ARG A 65 14.27 7.78 3.42
N ALA A 66 13.23 7.49 2.65
CA ALA A 66 11.87 7.93 2.96
C ALA A 66 11.22 7.10 4.07
N ARG A 67 11.49 5.79 4.13
CA ARG A 67 11.11 4.89 5.23
C ARG A 67 12.17 3.81 5.41
N ALA A 68 12.84 3.80 6.57
CA ALA A 68 13.78 2.74 6.92
C ALA A 68 13.10 1.35 6.83
N GLY A 69 13.80 0.39 6.23
CA GLY A 69 13.28 -0.98 6.02
C GLY A 69 12.26 -1.12 4.89
N TRP A 70 11.90 -0.05 4.17
CA TRP A 70 11.01 -0.14 3.02
C TRP A 70 11.78 -0.57 1.75
N HIS A 71 11.48 -1.78 1.25
CA HIS A 71 12.13 -2.35 0.07
C HIS A 71 11.12 -2.75 -1.02
N PRO A 72 10.56 -1.79 -1.80
CA PRO A 72 9.50 -2.04 -2.79
C PRO A 72 9.99 -2.67 -4.11
N HIS A 73 11.04 -3.50 -4.09
CA HIS A 73 11.71 -3.97 -5.31
C HIS A 73 10.85 -4.89 -6.18
N ASN A 74 9.88 -5.59 -5.58
CA ASN A 74 8.94 -6.49 -6.27
C ASN A 74 7.57 -5.86 -6.53
N TRP A 75 7.41 -4.55 -6.33
CA TRP A 75 6.11 -3.91 -6.53
C TRP A 75 5.77 -3.78 -8.01
N SER A 76 4.48 -3.81 -8.32
CA SER A 76 3.95 -3.45 -9.64
C SER A 76 3.50 -1.99 -9.69
N VAL A 77 3.32 -1.47 -10.91
CA VAL A 77 2.79 -0.13 -11.17
C VAL A 77 1.39 0.04 -10.55
N ASP A 78 0.48 -0.94 -10.70
CA ASP A 78 -0.85 -0.85 -10.10
C ASP A 78 -0.84 -0.90 -8.57
N GLN A 79 0.13 -1.60 -7.98
CA GLN A 79 0.30 -1.61 -6.54
C GLN A 79 0.72 -0.23 -6.02
N ALA A 80 1.75 0.38 -6.62
CA ALA A 80 2.19 1.72 -6.25
C ALA A 80 1.09 2.78 -6.43
N ALA A 81 0.34 2.72 -7.54
CA ALA A 81 -0.75 3.66 -7.81
C ALA A 81 -1.94 3.52 -6.84
N ARG A 82 -2.30 2.28 -6.45
CA ARG A 82 -3.32 2.05 -5.40
C ARG A 82 -2.91 2.64 -4.06
N ILE A 83 -1.66 2.42 -3.67
CA ILE A 83 -1.11 2.91 -2.40
C ILE A 83 -1.06 4.43 -2.40
N LEU A 84 -0.67 5.06 -3.52
CA LEU A 84 -0.72 6.51 -3.67
C LEU A 84 -2.13 7.06 -3.43
N LEU A 85 -3.17 6.44 -4.01
CA LEU A 85 -4.56 6.88 -3.81
C LEU A 85 -4.95 6.82 -2.33
N VAL A 86 -4.61 5.73 -1.64
CA VAL A 86 -4.90 5.60 -0.19
C VAL A 86 -4.16 6.66 0.62
N LEU A 87 -2.86 6.87 0.37
CA LEU A 87 -2.06 7.88 1.08
C LEU A 87 -2.50 9.32 0.78
N THR A 88 -3.23 9.52 -0.31
CA THR A 88 -3.79 10.83 -0.71
C THR A 88 -5.07 11.16 0.06
N TRP A 89 -5.72 10.17 0.68
CA TRP A 89 -6.94 10.40 1.45
C TRP A 89 -6.69 11.40 2.61
N PRO A 90 -7.52 12.44 2.77
CA PRO A 90 -7.37 13.39 3.85
C PRO A 90 -7.68 12.73 5.20
N HIS A 91 -6.81 12.97 6.18
CA HIS A 91 -6.99 12.48 7.55
C HIS A 91 -6.37 13.43 8.57
N GLU A 92 -7.04 13.63 9.69
CA GLU A 92 -6.48 14.34 10.86
C GLU A 92 -6.26 13.39 12.03
N ARG A 93 -7.02 12.28 12.07
CA ARG A 93 -6.93 11.24 13.08
C ARG A 93 -6.89 9.85 12.43
N ALA A 94 -6.54 8.85 13.23
CA ALA A 94 -6.49 7.46 12.77
C ALA A 94 -7.83 6.99 12.21
N GLU A 95 -8.95 7.38 12.83
CA GLU A 95 -10.30 6.98 12.44
C GLU A 95 -10.67 7.45 11.03
N ASP A 96 -10.15 8.60 10.59
CA ASP A 96 -10.45 9.13 9.26
C ASP A 96 -9.84 8.24 8.18
N LEU A 97 -8.62 7.75 8.41
CA LEU A 97 -7.92 6.83 7.50
C LEU A 97 -8.48 5.40 7.60
N THR A 98 -8.68 4.88 8.82
CA THR A 98 -9.25 3.52 8.98
C THR A 98 -10.65 3.42 8.41
N SER A 99 -11.44 4.50 8.43
CA SER A 99 -12.77 4.51 7.84
C SER A 99 -12.81 4.24 6.32
N VAL A 100 -11.71 4.44 5.60
CA VAL A 100 -11.57 4.05 4.18
C VAL A 100 -10.75 2.79 3.97
N LEU A 101 -9.73 2.56 4.80
CA LEU A 101 -8.92 1.34 4.73
C LEU A 101 -9.73 0.10 5.08
N ASP A 102 -10.55 0.15 6.14
CA ASP A 102 -11.29 -1.02 6.61
C ASP A 102 -12.24 -1.59 5.54
N PRO A 103 -13.05 -0.77 4.84
CA PRO A 103 -13.81 -1.25 3.69
C PRO A 103 -12.94 -1.85 2.58
N LEU A 104 -11.79 -1.25 2.26
CA LEU A 104 -10.87 -1.74 1.23
C LEU A 104 -10.27 -3.10 1.61
N PHE A 105 -9.87 -3.29 2.87
CA PHE A 105 -9.41 -4.59 3.37
C PHE A 105 -10.52 -5.64 3.35
N ASN A 106 -11.74 -5.27 3.75
CA ASN A 106 -12.86 -6.21 3.83
C ASN A 106 -13.34 -6.69 2.45
N ALA A 107 -13.28 -5.82 1.44
CA ALA A 107 -13.79 -6.11 0.09
C ALA A 107 -12.69 -6.46 -0.93
N GLY A 108 -11.41 -6.31 -0.56
CA GLY A 108 -10.29 -6.38 -1.48
C GLY A 108 -10.09 -7.76 -2.11
N GLU A 109 -9.86 -7.79 -3.43
CA GLU A 109 -9.35 -9.00 -4.08
C GLU A 109 -7.87 -9.26 -3.72
N VAL A 110 -7.32 -10.43 -4.08
CA VAL A 110 -5.96 -10.83 -3.69
C VAL A 110 -4.90 -9.77 -4.02
N ARG A 111 -4.94 -9.15 -5.21
CA ARG A 111 -3.96 -8.12 -5.62
C ARG A 111 -4.13 -6.81 -4.85
N GLU A 112 -5.37 -6.48 -4.52
CA GLU A 112 -5.71 -5.31 -3.71
C GLU A 112 -5.23 -5.49 -2.27
N LEU A 113 -5.49 -6.66 -1.68
CA LEU A 113 -4.97 -7.01 -0.36
C LEU A 113 -3.45 -6.98 -0.33
N VAL A 114 -2.77 -7.55 -1.34
CA VAL A 114 -1.30 -7.47 -1.45
C VAL A 114 -0.82 -6.01 -1.42
N ALA A 115 -1.47 -5.11 -2.17
CA ALA A 115 -1.13 -3.69 -2.15
C ALA A 115 -1.36 -3.07 -0.77
N LEU A 116 -2.51 -3.34 -0.14
CA LEU A 116 -2.86 -2.78 1.16
C LEU A 116 -1.91 -3.27 2.26
N PHE A 117 -1.61 -4.57 2.31
CA PHE A 117 -0.72 -5.16 3.31
C PHE A 117 0.75 -4.77 3.12
N SER A 118 1.23 -4.69 1.88
CA SER A 118 2.59 -4.23 1.59
C SER A 118 2.81 -2.77 2.00
N ALA A 119 1.74 -1.98 2.10
CA ALA A 119 1.78 -0.56 2.45
C ALA A 119 1.55 -0.28 3.95
N LEU A 120 1.34 -1.30 4.79
CA LEU A 120 1.31 -1.14 6.25
C LEU A 120 2.45 -0.27 6.83
N PRO A 121 3.72 -0.43 6.43
CA PRO A 121 4.81 0.40 6.95
C PRO A 121 4.75 1.85 6.47
N LEU A 122 3.91 2.16 5.48
CA LEU A 122 3.78 3.50 4.90
C LEU A 122 2.58 4.27 5.46
N TYR A 123 1.61 3.58 6.05
CA TYR A 123 0.43 4.23 6.61
C TYR A 123 0.76 4.98 7.91
N PRO A 124 0.22 6.20 8.09
CA PRO A 124 0.22 6.88 9.38
C PRO A 124 -0.55 6.08 10.44
N TYR A 125 -0.30 6.39 11.71
CA TYR A 125 -0.95 5.74 12.87
C TYR A 125 -0.71 4.23 12.91
N PRO A 126 0.55 3.75 13.04
CA PRO A 126 0.87 2.33 12.92
C PRO A 126 0.04 1.46 13.86
N GLU A 127 -0.14 1.87 15.12
CA GLU A 127 -0.95 1.12 16.09
C GLU A 127 -2.39 0.82 15.65
N ALA A 128 -2.98 1.70 14.83
CA ALA A 128 -4.35 1.52 14.33
C ALA A 128 -4.49 0.33 13.36
N HIS A 129 -3.40 -0.12 12.73
CA HIS A 129 -3.42 -1.19 11.73
C HIS A 129 -3.00 -2.56 12.29
N ARG A 130 -2.69 -2.65 13.59
CA ARG A 130 -2.25 -3.88 14.26
C ARG A 130 -3.21 -5.04 14.03
N ALA A 131 -4.50 -4.82 14.29
CA ALA A 131 -5.53 -5.85 14.12
C ALA A 131 -5.65 -6.33 12.66
N ARG A 132 -5.43 -5.43 11.70
CA ARG A 132 -5.40 -5.78 10.27
C ARG A 132 -4.20 -6.65 9.93
N CYS A 133 -3.01 -6.28 10.40
CA CYS A 133 -1.82 -7.12 10.24
C CYS A 133 -2.05 -8.53 10.81
N GLU A 134 -2.61 -8.65 12.01
CA GLU A 134 -2.92 -9.95 12.65
C GLU A 134 -3.98 -10.76 11.88
N GLU A 135 -4.99 -10.11 11.31
CA GLU A 135 -5.96 -10.73 10.40
C GLU A 135 -5.27 -11.26 9.13
N GLY A 136 -4.42 -10.44 8.51
CA GLY A 136 -3.65 -10.81 7.34
C GLY A 136 -2.71 -11.99 7.60
N ILE A 137 -2.10 -12.08 8.78
CA ILE A 137 -1.26 -13.23 9.16
C ILE A 137 -2.09 -14.51 9.29
N ARG A 138 -3.33 -14.41 9.75
CA ARG A 138 -4.23 -15.57 9.93
C ARG A 138 -4.80 -16.11 8.62
N THR A 139 -4.72 -15.35 7.52
CA THR A 139 -5.20 -15.81 6.20
C THR A 139 -4.47 -17.06 5.67
N ASN A 140 -5.13 -17.78 4.76
CA ASN A 140 -4.54 -18.86 3.97
C ASN A 140 -4.08 -18.40 2.57
N ILE A 141 -4.20 -17.10 2.27
CA ILE A 141 -3.77 -16.52 1.00
C ILE A 141 -2.26 -16.26 1.06
N ARG A 142 -1.46 -17.15 0.46
CA ARG A 142 0.01 -17.07 0.47
C ARG A 142 0.55 -15.71 0.04
N ALA A 143 -0.03 -15.09 -0.98
CA ALA A 143 0.41 -13.79 -1.48
C ALA A 143 0.26 -12.67 -0.42
N VAL A 144 -0.81 -12.72 0.38
CA VAL A 144 -1.02 -11.76 1.48
C VAL A 144 -0.01 -12.00 2.60
N LEU A 145 0.23 -13.25 2.97
CA LEU A 145 1.25 -13.58 3.97
C LEU A 145 2.61 -13.04 3.56
N LEU A 146 3.02 -13.23 2.29
CA LEU A 146 4.27 -12.68 1.77
C LEU A 146 4.32 -11.15 1.77
N ALA A 147 3.21 -10.47 1.46
CA ALA A 147 3.13 -9.01 1.54
C ALA A 147 3.35 -8.47 2.96
N ILE A 148 3.06 -9.29 3.98
CA ILE A 148 3.26 -8.96 5.39
C ILE A 148 4.67 -9.34 5.85
N THR A 149 5.19 -10.50 5.43
CA THR A 149 6.46 -11.03 5.96
C THR A 149 7.71 -10.59 5.19
N TYR A 150 7.57 -10.28 3.91
CA TYR A 150 8.70 -10.01 3.03
C TYR A 150 8.83 -8.51 2.79
N ASP A 151 10.03 -7.96 3.01
CA ASP A 151 10.36 -6.53 2.78
C ASP A 151 9.42 -5.53 3.45
N ASN A 152 8.88 -5.93 4.60
CA ASN A 152 7.90 -5.18 5.34
C ASN A 152 8.36 -5.08 6.81
N PRO A 153 8.81 -3.90 7.27
CA PRO A 153 9.30 -3.73 8.64
C PRO A 153 8.15 -3.67 9.67
N TYR A 154 6.91 -3.46 9.21
CA TYR A 154 5.78 -3.18 10.08
C TYR A 154 5.52 -4.27 11.13
N PRO A 155 5.52 -5.58 10.80
CA PRO A 155 5.24 -6.61 11.80
C PRO A 155 6.25 -6.62 12.94
N ALA A 156 7.53 -6.39 12.64
CA ALA A 156 8.59 -6.37 13.64
C ALA A 156 8.53 -5.12 14.53
N GLU A 157 8.07 -4.00 13.98
CA GLU A 157 7.96 -2.73 14.70
C GLU A 157 6.71 -2.66 15.59
N VAL A 158 5.61 -3.29 15.17
CA VAL A 158 4.30 -3.10 15.80
C VAL A 158 3.83 -4.34 16.55
N LEU A 159 3.96 -5.56 16.03
CA LEU A 159 3.31 -6.73 16.65
C LEU A 159 3.84 -7.04 18.05
N GLY A 160 2.94 -7.52 18.92
CA GLY A 160 3.34 -8.09 20.20
C GLY A 160 3.85 -9.53 20.04
N ASP A 161 4.54 -10.03 21.06
CA ASP A 161 5.23 -11.32 21.06
C ASP A 161 4.38 -12.49 20.55
N ASN A 162 3.10 -12.57 20.93
CA ASN A 162 2.23 -13.68 20.53
C ASN A 162 1.96 -13.69 19.01
N SER A 163 1.60 -12.53 18.45
CA SER A 163 1.32 -12.37 17.02
C SER A 163 2.60 -12.52 16.19
N TRP A 164 3.74 -12.07 16.73
CA TRP A 164 5.06 -12.30 16.15
C TRP A 164 5.42 -13.79 16.10
N ASN A 165 5.25 -14.52 17.20
CA ASN A 165 5.52 -15.96 17.25
C ASN A 165 4.64 -16.75 16.26
N GLN A 166 3.36 -16.38 16.13
CA GLN A 166 2.48 -16.98 15.12
C GLN A 166 2.99 -16.73 13.70
N LEU A 167 3.47 -15.52 13.42
CA LEU A 167 4.02 -15.16 12.12
C LEU A 167 5.25 -16.02 11.79
N VAL A 168 6.19 -16.14 12.72
CA VAL A 168 7.40 -16.94 12.56
C VAL A 168 7.05 -18.40 12.26
N LEU A 169 6.12 -18.99 13.02
CA LEU A 169 5.69 -20.37 12.79
C LEU A 169 5.04 -20.61 11.42
N LYS A 170 4.34 -19.62 10.86
CA LYS A 170 3.76 -19.70 9.52
C LYS A 170 4.77 -19.49 8.39
N ALA A 171 5.95 -18.94 8.70
CA ALA A 171 6.98 -18.63 7.73
C ALA A 171 8.09 -19.71 7.61
N LEU A 172 8.07 -20.71 8.49
CA LEU A 172 8.91 -21.92 8.44
C LEU A 172 8.35 -22.94 7.45
#